data_AF-A0A954VMF3-F1
#
_entry.id   AF-A0A954VMF3-F1
#
_cell.length_a   1.000
_cell.length_b   1.000
_cell.length_c   1.000
_cell.angle_alpha   90.00
_cell.angle_beta   90.00
_cell.angle_gamma   90.00
#
_symmetry.space_group_name_H-M   'P 1'
#
loop_
_entity.id
_entity.type
_entity.pdbx_description
1 polymer ?
#
loop_
_entity_poly.entity_id
_entity_poly.type
_entity_poly.pdbx_seq_one_letter_code
_entity_poly.pdbx_strand_id
1 'polypeptide(L)'
;FSARDRADETVDHIRSVRTANWKYIRNFLPQRPYLQPNAYKDHKPCVIALRDAEAAGRLNDEQRLIFAQTRPPEELYDLVADPWEVHNLAVDTKHAETLEELRARLDRWMEETNDQGHIPEPESRYDADMAAYQGRKPNPEIAKNIAVMKQWAKEGK
;
A
#
# COMPACT_ATOMS: atom_id res chain seq x y z
N PHE A 1 -4.97 7.94 -13.26
CA PHE A 1 -4.76 6.60 -12.69
C PHE A 1 -3.38 6.54 -12.07
N SER A 2 -3.19 5.73 -11.04
CA SER A 2 -1.88 5.45 -10.46
C SER A 2 -1.78 4.02 -9.96
N ALA A 3 -0.55 3.51 -9.95
CA ALA A 3 -0.22 2.14 -9.57
C ALA A 3 0.93 2.14 -8.56
N ARG A 4 0.91 1.15 -7.67
CA ARG A 4 2.00 0.79 -6.77
C ARG A 4 2.14 -0.72 -6.79
N ASP A 5 3.34 -1.16 -7.15
CA ASP A 5 3.76 -2.55 -7.10
C ASP A 5 4.93 -2.67 -6.09
N ARG A 6 5.81 -3.65 -6.28
CA ARG A 6 7.03 -3.77 -5.47
C ARG A 6 7.91 -2.52 -5.58
N ALA A 7 8.34 -2.00 -4.44
CA ALA A 7 9.37 -0.97 -4.33
C ALA A 7 10.44 -1.45 -3.37
N ASP A 8 11.70 -1.46 -3.84
CA ASP A 8 12.82 -2.11 -3.15
C ASP A 8 12.47 -3.57 -2.80
N GLU A 9 12.62 -3.96 -1.53
CA GLU A 9 12.22 -5.26 -1.03
C GLU A 9 10.73 -5.39 -0.72
N THR A 10 9.99 -4.29 -0.63
CA THR A 10 8.59 -4.27 -0.17
C THR A 10 7.63 -4.54 -1.31
N VAL A 11 6.94 -5.68 -1.25
CA VAL A 11 5.92 -6.06 -2.25
C VAL A 11 4.59 -5.42 -1.88
N ASP A 12 3.93 -4.79 -2.85
CA ASP A 12 2.57 -4.27 -2.70
C ASP A 12 1.81 -4.42 -4.01
N HIS A 13 0.48 -4.23 -3.97
CA HIS A 13 -0.34 -4.12 -5.17
C HIS A 13 -1.52 -3.20 -4.85
N ILE A 14 -1.39 -1.94 -5.27
CA ILE A 14 -2.43 -0.91 -5.12
C ILE A 14 -2.67 -0.26 -6.47
N ARG A 15 -3.94 0.04 -6.74
CA ARG A 15 -4.37 0.81 -7.90
C ARG A 15 -5.35 1.89 -7.47
N SER A 16 -5.35 3.03 -8.18
CA SER A 16 -6.27 4.11 -7.84
C SER A 16 -6.71 4.97 -9.02
N VAL A 17 -7.92 5.52 -8.87
CA VAL A 17 -8.52 6.50 -9.77
C VAL A 17 -8.71 7.79 -8.99
N ARG A 18 -8.31 8.92 -9.58
CA ARG A 18 -8.56 10.24 -9.02
C ARG A 18 -9.27 11.09 -10.05
N THR A 19 -10.37 11.71 -9.65
CA THR A 19 -11.08 12.76 -10.39
C THR A 19 -10.79 14.12 -9.75
N ALA A 20 -11.51 15.17 -10.14
CA ALA A 20 -11.40 16.47 -9.48
C ALA A 20 -11.81 16.39 -7.99
N ASN A 21 -12.88 15.64 -7.70
CA ASN A 21 -13.54 15.66 -6.39
C ASN A 21 -13.43 14.33 -5.64
N TRP A 22 -13.03 13.25 -6.29
CA TRP A 22 -13.03 11.92 -5.69
C TRP A 22 -11.72 11.20 -5.89
N LYS A 23 -11.34 10.38 -4.91
CA LYS A 23 -10.28 9.38 -5.06
C LYS A 23 -10.80 8.02 -4.61
N TYR A 24 -10.56 7.04 -5.47
CA TYR A 24 -10.81 5.63 -5.20
C TYR A 24 -9.50 4.87 -5.22
N ILE A 25 -9.26 4.04 -4.20
CA ILE A 25 -8.09 3.18 -4.05
C ILE A 25 -8.58 1.74 -3.88
N ARG A 26 -7.95 0.81 -4.60
CA ARG A 26 -8.13 -0.63 -4.42
C ARG A 26 -6.85 -1.25 -3.90
N ASN A 27 -6.93 -1.87 -2.72
CA ASN A 27 -5.84 -2.61 -2.10
C ASN A 27 -6.01 -4.10 -2.43
N PHE A 28 -5.15 -4.63 -3.29
CA PHE A 28 -5.20 -6.06 -3.65
C PHE A 28 -4.54 -6.96 -2.60
N LEU A 29 -3.79 -6.36 -1.66
CA LEU A 29 -3.15 -7.03 -0.53
C LEU A 29 -3.64 -6.40 0.80
N PRO A 30 -4.96 -6.47 1.10
CA PRO A 30 -5.57 -5.77 2.23
C PRO A 30 -5.13 -6.33 3.60
N GLN A 31 -4.58 -7.54 3.64
CA GLN A 31 -4.06 -8.14 4.87
C GLN A 31 -2.67 -7.62 5.26
N ARG A 32 -2.09 -6.70 4.49
CA ARG A 32 -0.80 -6.06 4.78
C ARG A 32 -0.99 -4.69 5.43
N PRO A 33 -0.07 -4.28 6.32
CA PRO A 33 -0.15 -2.98 7.01
C PRO A 33 -0.02 -1.81 6.04
N TYR A 34 -0.51 -0.62 6.43
CA TYR A 34 -0.24 0.62 5.70
C TYR A 34 1.26 0.94 5.69
N LEU A 35 1.90 0.95 6.86
CA LEU A 35 3.33 1.19 7.00
C LEU A 35 4.15 -0.12 6.94
N GLN A 36 4.20 -0.74 5.77
CA GLN A 36 5.03 -1.94 5.55
C GLN A 36 6.52 -1.66 5.81
N PRO A 37 7.32 -2.66 6.26
CA PRO A 37 8.77 -2.52 6.41
C PRO A 37 9.45 -2.21 5.08
N ASN A 38 10.38 -1.26 5.10
CA ASN A 38 11.22 -0.89 3.94
C ASN A 38 12.47 -0.16 4.46
N ALA A 39 13.65 -0.71 4.20
CA ALA A 39 14.90 -0.20 4.77
C ALA A 39 15.19 1.25 4.32
N TYR A 40 14.83 1.63 3.09
CA TYR A 40 15.09 2.99 2.62
C TYR A 40 14.30 4.06 3.40
N LYS A 41 12.98 3.86 3.57
CA LYS A 41 12.12 4.86 4.22
C LYS A 41 12.19 4.81 5.75
N ASP A 42 12.50 3.65 6.32
CA ASP A 42 12.43 3.43 7.77
C ASP A 42 13.50 4.20 8.55
N HIS A 43 14.60 4.59 7.89
CA HIS A 43 15.64 5.47 8.46
C HIS A 43 15.38 6.97 8.24
N LYS A 44 14.26 7.35 7.62
CA LYS A 44 13.96 8.77 7.41
C LYS A 44 13.53 9.42 8.73
N PRO A 45 14.02 10.62 9.07
CA PRO A 45 13.71 11.28 10.36
C PRO A 45 12.21 11.39 10.66
N CYS A 46 11.38 11.60 9.65
CA CYS A 46 9.93 11.67 9.80
C CYS A 46 9.32 10.32 10.23
N VAL A 47 9.78 9.19 9.68
CA VAL A 47 9.29 7.86 10.04
C VAL A 47 9.76 7.46 11.44
N ILE A 48 11.00 7.80 11.81
CA ILE A 48 11.52 7.59 13.17
C ILE A 48 10.68 8.38 14.18
N ALA A 49 10.49 9.68 13.96
CA ALA A 49 9.70 10.53 14.86
C ALA A 49 8.24 10.05 14.98
N LEU A 50 7.65 9.58 13.89
CA LEU A 50 6.29 9.03 13.90
C LEU A 50 6.19 7.74 14.73
N ARG A 51 7.17 6.83 14.60
CA ARG A 51 7.25 5.60 15.42
C ARG A 51 7.49 5.90 16.90
N ASP A 52 8.32 6.89 17.22
CA ASP A 52 8.55 7.34 18.60
C ASP A 52 7.29 7.96 19.22
N ALA A 53 6.51 8.70 18.42
CA ALA A 53 5.24 9.25 18.87
C ALA A 53 4.19 8.15 19.12
N GLU A 54 4.11 7.15 18.24
CA GLU A 54 3.23 5.98 18.40
C GLU A 54 3.60 5.17 19.65
N ALA A 55 4.88 4.84 19.82
CA ALA A 55 5.37 4.09 20.99
C ALA A 55 5.14 4.83 22.32
N ALA A 56 5.13 6.16 22.28
CA ALA A 56 4.83 7.01 23.44
C ALA A 56 3.33 7.28 23.64
N GLY A 57 2.44 6.74 22.80
CA GLY A 57 0.99 6.96 22.88
C GLY A 57 0.58 8.43 22.62
N ARG A 58 1.36 9.17 21.82
CA ARG A 58 1.14 10.61 21.56
C ARG A 58 0.31 10.90 20.30
N LEU A 59 -0.03 9.88 19.52
CA LEU A 59 -0.81 10.02 18.29
C LEU A 59 -2.31 9.92 18.58
N ASN A 60 -3.10 10.77 17.92
CA ASN A 60 -4.56 10.62 17.90
C ASN A 60 -5.00 9.51 16.95
N ASP A 61 -6.29 9.18 16.95
CA ASP A 61 -6.82 8.05 16.16
C ASP A 61 -6.56 8.21 14.66
N GLU A 62 -6.69 9.42 14.12
CA GLU A 62 -6.43 9.69 12.70
C GLU A 62 -4.96 9.50 12.34
N GLN A 63 -4.02 9.98 13.18
CA GLN A 63 -2.58 9.82 12.97
C GLN A 63 -2.13 8.37 13.15
N ARG A 64 -2.88 7.56 13.92
CA ARG A 64 -2.61 6.14 14.13
C ARG A 64 -3.00 5.27 12.94
N LEU A 65 -3.83 5.75 12.02
CA LEU A 65 -4.32 4.97 10.87
C LEU A 65 -3.17 4.36 10.05
N ILE A 66 -2.07 5.08 9.87
CA ILE A 66 -0.89 4.61 9.14
C ILE A 66 -0.20 3.38 9.80
N PHE A 67 -0.47 3.11 11.08
CA PHE A 67 0.02 1.93 11.81
C PHE A 67 -0.95 0.75 11.79
N ALA A 68 -2.11 0.89 11.15
CA ALA A 68 -3.06 -0.22 11.03
C ALA A 68 -2.41 -1.41 10.31
N GLN A 69 -2.63 -2.60 10.88
CA GLN A 69 -2.01 -3.86 10.43
C GLN A 69 -2.66 -4.43 9.17
N THR A 70 -3.83 -3.91 8.80
CA THR A 70 -4.59 -4.27 7.62
C THR A 70 -5.18 -3.01 6.99
N ARG A 71 -5.53 -3.09 5.71
CA ARG A 71 -6.17 -2.03 4.93
C ARG A 71 -7.57 -2.48 4.51
N PRO A 72 -8.53 -1.56 4.37
CA PRO A 72 -9.76 -1.84 3.64
C PRO A 72 -9.43 -2.31 2.21
N PRO A 73 -10.12 -3.32 1.66
CA PRO A 73 -9.94 -3.73 0.26
C PRO A 73 -10.19 -2.59 -0.73
N GLU A 74 -11.10 -1.68 -0.37
CA GLU A 74 -11.47 -0.51 -1.14
C GLU A 74 -11.52 0.72 -0.24
N GLU A 75 -11.04 1.85 -0.77
CA GLU A 75 -11.09 3.15 -0.11
C GLU A 75 -11.68 4.20 -1.06
N LEU A 76 -12.61 5.01 -0.58
CA LEU A 76 -13.25 6.08 -1.34
C LEU A 76 -13.24 7.37 -0.51
N TYR A 77 -12.73 8.45 -1.09
CA TYR A 77 -12.62 9.74 -0.43
C TYR A 77 -13.24 10.85 -1.28
N ASP A 78 -14.08 11.66 -0.64
CA ASP A 78 -14.52 12.96 -1.17
C ASP A 78 -13.42 14.00 -0.88
N LEU A 79 -12.69 14.40 -1.91
CA LEU A 79 -11.56 15.33 -1.79
C LEU A 79 -11.98 16.78 -1.50
N VAL A 80 -13.27 17.11 -1.66
CA VAL A 80 -13.80 18.43 -1.35
C VAL A 80 -14.16 18.51 0.13
N ALA A 81 -14.86 17.50 0.64
CA ALA A 81 -15.26 17.44 2.05
C ALA A 81 -14.12 16.96 2.97
N ASP A 82 -13.25 16.08 2.47
CA ASP A 82 -12.14 15.46 3.19
C ASP A 82 -10.84 15.52 2.38
N PRO A 83 -10.20 16.70 2.29
CA PRO A 83 -8.98 16.89 1.51
C PRO A 83 -7.77 16.10 2.06
N TRP A 84 -7.87 15.56 3.28
CA TRP A 84 -6.82 14.80 3.95
C TRP A 84 -7.00 13.28 3.82
N GLU A 85 -8.09 12.83 3.19
CA GLU A 85 -8.34 11.41 2.90
C GLU A 85 -8.36 10.54 4.17
N VAL A 86 -8.97 11.04 5.24
CA VAL A 86 -9.04 10.38 6.55
C VAL A 86 -10.29 9.50 6.68
N HIS A 87 -11.41 9.91 6.08
CA HIS A 87 -12.72 9.28 6.23
C HIS A 87 -13.04 8.43 5.01
N ASN A 88 -12.80 7.12 5.09
CA ASN A 88 -13.13 6.20 4.02
C ASN A 88 -14.65 5.99 3.90
N LEU A 89 -15.21 6.33 2.74
CA LEU A 89 -16.63 6.24 2.38
C LEU A 89 -16.98 4.97 1.59
N ALA A 90 -16.05 4.04 1.37
CA ALA A 90 -16.28 2.86 0.53
C ALA A 90 -17.38 1.92 1.05
N VAL A 91 -17.68 1.95 2.34
CA VAL A 91 -18.77 1.17 2.95
C VAL A 91 -20.05 1.99 3.21
N ASP A 92 -20.04 3.29 2.88
CA ASP A 92 -21.23 4.14 3.02
C ASP A 92 -22.13 3.96 1.78
N THR A 93 -23.32 3.41 2.01
CA THR A 93 -24.31 3.15 0.95
C THR A 93 -24.77 4.43 0.23
N LYS A 94 -24.61 5.61 0.84
CA LYS A 94 -24.92 6.89 0.19
C LYS A 94 -24.00 7.21 -0.99
N HIS A 95 -22.80 6.63 -1.01
CA HIS A 95 -21.78 6.87 -2.03
C HIS A 95 -21.56 5.66 -2.95
N ALA A 96 -22.45 4.66 -2.89
CA ALA A 96 -22.33 3.42 -3.66
C ALA A 96 -22.23 3.67 -5.18
N GLU A 97 -23.01 4.60 -5.73
CA GLU A 97 -22.96 4.92 -7.16
C GLU A 97 -21.58 5.44 -7.58
N THR A 98 -21.00 6.36 -6.80
CA THR A 98 -19.65 6.89 -7.05
C THR A 98 -18.59 5.80 -6.89
N LEU A 99 -18.73 4.91 -5.90
CA LEU A 99 -17.84 3.76 -5.73
C LEU A 99 -17.85 2.86 -6.97
N GLU A 100 -19.03 2.42 -7.42
CA GLU A 100 -19.18 1.56 -8.60
C GLU A 100 -18.64 2.22 -9.88
N GLU A 101 -18.91 3.51 -10.06
CA GLU A 101 -18.41 4.25 -11.22
C GLU A 101 -16.87 4.25 -11.28
N LEU A 102 -16.21 4.58 -10.17
CA LEU A 102 -14.76 4.64 -10.10
C LEU A 102 -14.12 3.25 -10.12
N ARG A 103 -14.79 2.24 -9.54
CA ARG A 103 -14.42 0.84 -9.64
C ARG A 103 -14.38 0.39 -11.09
N ALA A 104 -15.47 0.61 -11.83
CA ALA A 104 -15.56 0.24 -13.24
C ALA A 104 -14.57 1.01 -14.13
N ARG A 105 -14.29 2.28 -13.80
CA ARG A 105 -13.22 3.04 -14.49
C ARG A 105 -11.84 2.42 -14.26
N LEU A 106 -11.57 1.96 -13.04
CA LEU A 106 -10.30 1.30 -12.74
C LEU A 106 -10.17 -0.02 -13.49
N ASP A 107 -11.22 -0.83 -13.51
CA ASP A 107 -11.24 -2.12 -14.20
C ASP A 107 -10.95 -1.95 -15.70
N ARG A 108 -11.65 -1.02 -16.37
CA ARG A 108 -11.38 -0.69 -17.77
C ARG A 108 -9.95 -0.26 -18.02
N TRP A 109 -9.39 0.59 -17.15
CA TRP A 109 -8.00 1.03 -17.31
C TRP A 109 -7.02 -0.14 -17.17
N MET A 110 -7.23 -1.06 -16.22
CA MET A 110 -6.38 -2.24 -16.06
C MET A 110 -6.45 -3.15 -17.30
N GLU A 111 -7.64 -3.34 -17.87
CA GLU A 111 -7.84 -4.12 -19.10
C GLU A 111 -7.19 -3.45 -20.32
N GLU A 112 -7.49 -2.18 -20.57
CA GLU A 112 -7.01 -1.41 -21.74
C GLU A 112 -5.49 -1.28 -21.76
N THR A 113 -4.85 -1.22 -20.58
CA THR A 113 -3.39 -1.10 -20.47
C THR A 113 -2.68 -2.44 -20.34
N ASN A 114 -3.44 -3.56 -20.30
CA ASN A 114 -2.90 -4.88 -20.00
C ASN A 114 -2.01 -4.85 -18.74
N ASP A 115 -2.53 -4.27 -17.67
CA ASP A 115 -1.80 -4.07 -16.42
C ASP A 115 -1.25 -5.40 -15.88
N GLN A 116 0.06 -5.52 -15.77
CA GLN A 116 0.72 -6.76 -15.36
C GLN A 116 0.81 -6.96 -13.84
N GLY A 117 0.46 -5.96 -13.02
CA GLY A 117 0.64 -6.07 -11.55
C GLY A 117 -0.28 -7.07 -10.87
N HIS A 118 -1.35 -7.54 -11.55
CA HIS A 118 -2.16 -8.66 -11.08
C HIS A 118 -1.43 -10.01 -11.17
N ILE A 119 -0.30 -10.08 -11.89
CA ILE A 119 0.54 -11.27 -12.00
C ILE A 119 1.67 -11.12 -10.97
N PRO A 120 1.69 -11.92 -9.89
CA PRO A 120 2.78 -11.85 -8.92
C PRO A 120 4.13 -12.15 -9.58
N GLU A 121 5.14 -11.36 -9.21
CA GLU A 121 6.52 -11.61 -9.64
C GLU A 121 6.96 -13.02 -9.17
N PRO A 122 7.59 -13.84 -10.03
CA PRO A 122 8.15 -15.11 -9.62
C PRO A 122 9.19 -14.93 -8.50
N GLU A 123 9.20 -15.82 -7.50
CA GLU A 123 10.14 -15.73 -6.39
C GLU A 123 11.60 -15.69 -6.86
N SER A 124 11.94 -16.42 -7.94
CA SER A 124 13.28 -16.40 -8.53
C SER A 124 13.70 -15.04 -9.08
N ARG A 125 12.74 -14.27 -9.62
CA ARG A 125 13.00 -12.91 -10.12
C ARG A 125 13.17 -11.93 -8.97
N TYR A 126 12.29 -12.02 -7.97
CA TYR A 126 12.41 -11.24 -6.73
C TYR A 126 13.77 -11.49 -6.07
N ASP A 127 14.18 -12.75 -5.94
CA ASP A 127 15.47 -13.13 -5.34
C ASP A 127 16.67 -12.61 -6.13
N ALA A 128 16.63 -12.69 -7.45
CA ALA A 128 17.69 -12.16 -8.31
C ALA A 128 17.85 -10.64 -8.14
N ASP A 129 16.74 -9.90 -8.09
CA ASP A 129 16.75 -8.46 -7.88
C ASP A 129 17.24 -8.12 -6.46
N MET A 130 16.77 -8.85 -5.43
CA MET A 130 17.19 -8.62 -4.05
C MET A 130 18.67 -8.93 -3.81
N ALA A 131 19.22 -9.93 -4.50
CA ALA A 131 20.65 -10.21 -4.46
C ALA A 131 21.49 -9.01 -4.97
N ALA A 132 21.00 -8.30 -5.99
CA ALA A 132 21.65 -7.07 -6.47
C ALA A 132 21.58 -5.94 -5.42
N TYR A 133 20.46 -5.80 -4.70
CA TYR A 133 20.28 -4.80 -3.64
C TYR A 133 21.17 -5.04 -2.41
N GLN A 134 21.47 -6.29 -2.06
CA GLN A 134 22.33 -6.59 -0.91
C GLN A 134 23.81 -6.30 -1.16
N GLY A 135 24.22 -6.15 -2.43
CA GLY A 135 25.57 -5.71 -2.81
C GLY A 135 26.71 -6.49 -2.13
N ARG A 136 27.82 -5.79 -1.84
CA ARG A 136 29.00 -6.38 -1.15
C ARG A 136 28.93 -6.34 0.37
N LYS A 137 28.02 -5.54 0.94
CA LYS A 137 27.80 -5.40 2.39
C LYS A 137 26.32 -5.68 2.66
N PRO A 138 25.97 -6.94 2.99
CA PRO A 138 24.60 -7.32 3.28
C PRO A 138 24.04 -6.45 4.40
N ASN A 139 22.83 -5.91 4.19
CA ASN A 139 22.07 -5.25 5.25
C ASN A 139 21.14 -6.28 5.89
N PRO A 140 21.34 -6.66 7.18
CA PRO A 140 20.48 -7.62 7.88
C PRO A 140 19.01 -7.21 7.93
N GLU A 141 18.71 -5.90 7.91
CA GLU A 141 17.34 -5.39 7.89
C GLU A 141 16.63 -5.73 6.56
N ILE A 142 17.32 -5.55 5.43
CA ILE A 142 16.78 -5.92 4.12
C ILE A 142 16.50 -7.43 4.08
N ALA A 143 17.42 -8.26 4.60
CA ALA A 143 17.20 -9.70 4.68
C ALA A 143 15.97 -10.07 5.54
N LYS A 144 15.77 -9.38 6.66
CA LYS A 144 14.57 -9.54 7.52
C LYS A 144 13.30 -9.14 6.77
N ASN A 145 13.30 -8.00 6.10
CA ASN A 145 12.15 -7.50 5.35
C ASN A 145 11.78 -8.45 4.20
N ILE A 146 12.76 -8.97 3.45
CA ILE A 146 12.58 -10.01 2.43
C ILE A 146 11.91 -11.25 3.02
N ALA A 147 12.38 -11.73 4.18
CA ALA A 147 11.79 -12.89 4.84
C ALA A 147 10.31 -12.66 5.21
N VAL A 148 9.97 -11.45 5.67
CA VAL A 148 8.57 -11.06 5.93
C VAL A 148 7.74 -11.07 4.65
N MET A 149 8.22 -10.49 3.54
CA MET A 149 7.48 -10.48 2.28
C MET A 149 7.22 -11.89 1.74
N LYS A 150 8.24 -12.76 1.80
CA LYS A 150 8.09 -14.17 1.41
C LYS A 150 7.11 -14.92 2.30
N GLN A 151 7.13 -14.65 3.61
CA GLN A 151 6.19 -15.26 4.54
C GLN A 151 4.74 -14.83 4.23
N TRP A 152 4.50 -13.54 4.01
CA TRP A 152 3.17 -13.04 3.63
C TRP A 152 2.69 -13.61 2.30
N ALA A 153 3.57 -13.73 1.29
CA ALA A 153 3.22 -14.36 0.02
C ALA A 153 2.77 -15.82 0.21
N LYS A 154 3.45 -16.60 1.07
CA LYS A 154 3.07 -17.98 1.40
C LYS A 154 1.74 -18.07 2.15
N GLU A 155 1.41 -17.05 2.94
CA GLU A 155 0.15 -16.93 3.67
C GLU A 155 -1.02 -16.46 2.78
N GLY A 156 -0.77 -16.12 1.51
CA GLY A 156 -1.78 -15.55 0.61
C GLY A 156 -2.18 -14.12 0.98
N LYS A 157 -1.29 -13.38 1.66
CA LYS A 157 -1.47 -11.98 2.04
C LYS A 157 -0.81 -11.02 1.06
#